data_AF-A0A9P0LF58-F1
#
_entry.id   AF-A0A9P0LF58-F1
#
_cell.length_a   1.000
_cell.length_b   1.000
_cell.length_c   1.000
_cell.angle_alpha   90.00
_cell.angle_beta   90.00
_cell.angle_gamma   90.00
#
_symmetry.space_group_name_H-M   'P 1'
#
loop_
_entity.id
_entity.type
_entity.pdbx_description
1 polymer ?
#
loop_
_entity_poly.entity_id
_entity_poly.type
_entity_poly.pdbx_seq_one_letter_code
_entity_poly.pdbx_strand_id
1 'polypeptide(L)'
;MERGVDCSFLARPSSSNPGDFTLSVRRNGEVTHIKIQNSGDFYDLYGGEKFATLSELVQYYMENQGQLKEKNGEIIELKYPLNCADPTTERLIDKLTKIRLDNNRRID
;
A
#
# COMPACT_ATOMS: atom_id res chain seq x y z
N MET A 1 -1.32 11.31 -16.82
CA MET A 1 -1.55 10.57 -15.57
C MET A 1 -2.31 9.30 -15.92
N GLU A 2 -1.59 8.19 -16.09
CA GLU A 2 -2.23 6.89 -16.29
C GLU A 2 -3.13 6.61 -15.09
N ARG A 3 -4.40 6.29 -15.33
CA ARG A 3 -5.36 6.06 -14.24
C ARG A 3 -5.16 4.69 -13.56
N GLY A 4 -4.03 4.02 -13.79
CA GLY A 4 -3.77 2.65 -13.37
C GLY A 4 -4.70 1.63 -14.04
N VAL A 5 -4.38 0.36 -13.84
CA VAL A 5 -5.24 -0.79 -14.17
C VAL A 5 -5.85 -1.35 -12.89
N ASP A 6 -6.64 -2.41 -13.01
CA ASP A 6 -7.16 -3.11 -11.84
C ASP A 6 -6.01 -3.61 -10.95
N CYS A 7 -6.19 -3.56 -9.63
CA CYS A 7 -5.16 -3.82 -8.62
C CYS A 7 -3.97 -2.82 -8.63
N SER A 8 -4.06 -1.72 -9.37
CA SER A 8 -3.12 -0.61 -9.24
C SER A 8 -3.37 0.16 -7.93
N PHE A 9 -2.29 0.58 -7.27
CA PHE A 9 -2.41 1.27 -5.98
C PHE A 9 -1.35 2.35 -5.78
N LEU A 10 -1.63 3.27 -4.87
CA LEU A 10 -0.65 4.21 -4.32
C LEU A 10 -0.96 4.50 -2.85
N ALA A 11 0.08 4.71 -2.06
CA ALA A 11 -0.06 5.35 -0.75
C ALA A 11 0.05 6.87 -0.94
N ARG A 12 -0.67 7.65 -0.15
CA ARG A 12 -0.61 9.11 -0.16
C ARG A 12 -0.89 9.67 1.23
N PRO A 13 -0.50 10.90 1.55
CA PRO A 13 -0.96 11.57 2.75
C PRO A 13 -2.49 11.55 2.85
N SER A 14 -3.00 11.34 4.07
CA SER A 14 -4.43 11.41 4.35
C SER A 14 -4.92 12.85 4.23
N SER A 15 -6.01 13.05 3.50
CA SER A 15 -6.64 14.36 3.35
C SER A 15 -7.56 14.71 4.53
N SER A 16 -8.00 13.71 5.30
CA SER A 16 -8.94 13.88 6.41
C SER A 16 -8.29 13.85 7.79
N ASN A 17 -7.10 13.26 7.92
CA ASN A 17 -6.39 13.19 9.20
C ASN A 17 -4.90 13.49 9.00
N PRO A 18 -4.43 14.70 9.38
CA PRO A 18 -3.02 15.06 9.25
C PRO A 18 -2.10 14.05 9.97
N GLY A 19 -1.01 13.65 9.32
CA GLY A 19 -0.05 12.68 9.85
C GLY A 19 -0.31 11.21 9.48
N ASP A 20 -1.56 10.89 9.13
CA ASP A 20 -1.95 9.57 8.62
C ASP A 20 -1.75 9.45 7.10
N PHE A 21 -1.87 8.22 6.59
CA PHE A 21 -1.81 7.91 5.17
C PHE A 21 -3.12 7.30 4.66
N THR A 22 -3.26 7.24 3.34
CA THR A 22 -4.35 6.54 2.66
C THR A 22 -3.76 5.69 1.53
N LEU A 23 -4.11 4.41 1.51
CA LEU A 23 -3.85 3.51 0.39
C LEU A 23 -5.04 3.57 -0.56
N SER A 24 -4.82 4.11 -1.75
CA SER A 24 -5.83 4.18 -2.80
C SER A 24 -5.61 3.03 -3.78
N VAL A 25 -6.62 2.19 -3.97
CA VAL A 25 -6.55 0.97 -4.80
C VAL A 25 -7.63 1.03 -5.85
N ARG A 26 -7.25 0.84 -7.12
CA ARG A 26 -8.19 0.69 -8.23
C ARG A 26 -8.68 -0.74 -8.28
N ARG A 27 -10.01 -0.93 -8.22
CA ARG A 27 -10.65 -2.25 -8.34
C ARG A 27 -12.01 -2.11 -9.01
N ASN A 28 -12.37 -3.05 -9.89
CA ASN A 28 -13.68 -3.10 -10.56
C ASN A 28 -14.09 -1.77 -11.23
N GLY A 29 -13.12 -1.01 -11.75
CA GLY A 29 -13.35 0.30 -12.35
C GLY A 29 -13.53 1.47 -11.36
N GLU A 30 -13.57 1.19 -10.06
CA GLU A 30 -13.67 2.18 -8.98
C GLU A 30 -12.36 2.30 -8.18
N VAL A 31 -12.30 3.26 -7.25
CA VAL A 31 -11.18 3.45 -6.34
C VAL A 31 -11.64 3.30 -4.90
N THR A 32 -11.05 2.35 -4.20
CA THR A 32 -11.23 2.16 -2.76
C THR A 32 -10.13 2.90 -2.01
N HIS A 33 -10.50 3.60 -0.93
CA HIS A 33 -9.57 4.32 -0.07
C HIS A 33 -9.51 3.64 1.31
N ILE A 34 -8.34 3.10 1.63
CA ILE A 34 -8.08 2.42 2.89
C ILE A 34 -7.25 3.36 3.76
N LYS A 35 -7.76 3.69 4.95
CA LYS A 35 -7.04 4.56 5.88
C LYS A 35 -5.91 3.78 6.53
N ILE A 36 -4.75 4.42 6.65
CA ILE A 36 -3.59 3.90 7.36
C ILE A 36 -3.33 4.84 8.52
N GLN A 37 -3.38 4.30 9.73
CA GLN A 37 -3.06 5.06 10.93
C GLN A 37 -1.54 5.12 11.10
N ASN A 38 -1.04 6.29 11.48
CA ASN A 38 0.32 6.45 11.99
C ASN A 38 0.25 6.82 13.48
N SER A 39 0.59 5.87 14.37
CA SER A 39 0.55 6.12 15.81
C SER A 39 1.78 6.86 16.35
N GLY A 40 2.82 7.01 15.52
CA GLY A 40 4.16 7.47 15.91
C GLY A 40 5.14 6.31 16.15
N ASP A 41 4.64 5.17 16.64
CA ASP A 41 5.45 3.97 16.89
C ASP A 41 5.30 2.91 15.78
N PHE A 42 4.13 2.85 15.15
CA PHE A 42 3.81 1.87 14.10
C PHE A 42 2.73 2.37 13.15
N TYR A 43 2.58 1.65 12.04
CA TYR A 43 1.54 1.80 11.03
C TYR A 43 0.62 0.59 11.05
N ASP A 44 -0.68 0.80 10.97
CA ASP A 44 -1.68 -0.26 10.83
C ASP A 44 -2.92 0.21 10.04
N LEU A 45 -3.89 -0.70 9.88
CA LEU A 45 -5.18 -0.43 9.24
C LEU A 45 -6.32 -0.28 10.26
N TYR A 46 -6.05 0.39 11.39
CA TYR A 46 -6.95 0.52 12.55
C TYR A 46 -7.31 -0.84 13.18
N GLY A 47 -6.29 -1.68 13.35
CA GLY A 47 -6.39 -3.04 13.89
C GLY A 47 -5.68 -4.09 13.04
N GLY A 48 -5.36 -5.23 13.65
CA GLY A 48 -4.61 -6.32 13.03
C GLY A 48 -3.10 -6.17 13.19
N GLU A 49 -2.36 -6.46 12.12
CA GLU A 49 -0.90 -6.43 12.08
C GLU A 49 -0.36 -5.00 12.19
N LYS A 50 0.77 -4.85 12.88
CA LYS A 50 1.46 -3.57 13.10
C LYS A 50 2.83 -3.60 12.46
N PHE A 51 3.19 -2.51 11.79
CA PHE A 51 4.42 -2.40 11.01
C PHE A 51 5.25 -1.21 11.46
N ALA A 52 6.57 -1.34 11.50
CA ALA A 52 7.46 -0.24 11.86
C ALA A 52 7.51 0.84 10.77
N THR A 53 7.33 0.44 9.51
CA THR A 53 7.33 1.37 8.37
C THR A 53 6.15 1.16 7.42
N LEU A 54 5.72 2.23 6.75
CA LEU A 54 4.71 2.18 5.69
C LEU A 54 5.07 1.19 4.57
N SER A 55 6.37 1.04 4.26
CA SER A 55 6.84 0.09 3.24
C SER A 55 6.60 -1.36 3.63
N GLU A 56 6.84 -1.71 4.90
CA GLU A 56 6.61 -3.08 5.38
C GLU A 56 5.12 -3.42 5.38
N LEU A 57 4.26 -2.47 5.79
CA LEU A 57 2.81 -2.63 5.72
C LEU A 57 2.36 -2.94 4.29
N VAL A 58 2.78 -2.10 3.32
CA VAL A 58 2.38 -2.28 1.92
C VAL A 58 2.94 -3.59 1.36
N GLN A 59 4.21 -3.90 1.62
CA GLN A 59 4.84 -5.13 1.16
C GLN A 59 4.12 -6.37 1.71
N TYR A 60 3.77 -6.37 3.00
CA TYR A 60 3.05 -7.47 3.63
C TYR A 60 1.74 -7.78 2.90
N TYR A 61 0.93 -6.75 2.61
CA TYR A 61 -0.35 -6.95 1.92
C TYR A 61 -0.22 -7.21 0.41
N MET A 62 0.93 -6.89 -0.20
CA MET A 62 1.26 -7.34 -1.57
C MET A 62 1.60 -8.84 -1.59
N GLU A 63 2.36 -9.32 -0.62
CA GLU A 63 2.86 -10.70 -0.56
C GLU A 63 1.83 -11.68 0.02
N ASN A 64 0.97 -11.23 0.94
CA ASN A 64 -0.02 -12.06 1.64
C ASN A 64 -1.43 -11.82 1.08
N GLN A 65 -1.65 -12.25 -0.16
CA GLN A 65 -2.95 -12.12 -0.84
C GLN A 65 -4.07 -12.76 0.00
N GLY A 66 -5.17 -12.04 0.15
CA GLY A 66 -6.31 -12.47 0.98
C GLY A 66 -6.27 -12.03 2.44
N GLN A 67 -5.21 -11.36 2.91
CA GLN A 67 -5.19 -10.73 4.23
C GLN A 67 -5.87 -9.34 4.23
N LEU A 68 -5.82 -8.63 3.11
CA LEU A 68 -6.53 -7.36 2.94
C LEU A 68 -7.94 -7.62 2.42
N LYS A 69 -8.95 -7.40 3.27
CA LYS A 69 -10.35 -7.70 2.98
C LYS A 69 -11.28 -6.58 3.42
N GLU A 70 -12.38 -6.42 2.70
CA GLU A 70 -13.50 -5.62 3.16
C GLU A 70 -14.36 -6.37 4.18
N LYS A 71 -15.25 -5.64 4.84
CA LYS A 71 -16.18 -6.19 5.84
C LYS A 71 -17.12 -7.25 5.24
N ASN A 72 -17.41 -7.17 3.94
CA ASN A 72 -18.21 -8.15 3.21
C ASN A 72 -17.41 -9.41 2.82
N GLY A 73 -16.10 -9.46 3.11
CA GLY A 73 -15.20 -10.57 2.79
C GLY A 73 -14.49 -10.47 1.45
N GLU A 74 -14.78 -9.46 0.62
CA GLU A 74 -14.10 -9.25 -0.66
C GLU A 74 -12.61 -8.96 -0.46
N ILE A 75 -11.76 -9.62 -1.23
CA ILE A 75 -10.31 -9.46 -1.17
C ILE A 75 -9.90 -8.22 -1.97
N ILE A 76 -9.00 -7.43 -1.40
CA ILE A 76 -8.36 -6.30 -2.09
C ILE A 76 -6.93 -6.70 -2.41
N GLU A 77 -6.59 -6.72 -3.70
CA GLU A 77 -5.24 -7.08 -4.16
C GLU A 77 -4.40 -5.84 -4.46
N LEU A 78 -3.13 -5.88 -4.03
CA LEU A 78 -2.13 -4.85 -4.31
C LEU A 78 -1.09 -5.43 -5.27
N LYS A 79 -1.17 -5.09 -6.57
CA LYS A 79 -0.29 -5.68 -7.59
C LYS A 79 0.60 -4.66 -8.27
N TYR A 80 0.04 -3.52 -8.66
CA TYR A 80 0.73 -2.58 -9.53
C TYR A 80 0.92 -1.23 -8.83
N PRO A 81 2.07 -1.00 -8.16
CA PRO A 81 2.34 0.28 -7.52
C PRO A 81 2.36 1.41 -8.56
N LEU A 82 1.80 2.55 -8.20
CA LEU A 82 1.82 3.79 -8.98
C LEU A 82 2.62 4.86 -8.25
N ASN A 83 3.36 5.66 -9.01
CA ASN A 83 3.98 6.86 -8.47
C ASN A 83 2.89 7.91 -8.22
N CYS A 84 2.68 8.27 -6.95
CA CYS A 84 2.07 9.54 -6.62
C CYS A 84 3.17 10.60 -6.68
N ALA A 85 2.90 11.77 -7.26
CA ALA A 85 3.86 12.88 -7.34
C ALA A 85 4.23 13.48 -5.95
N ASP A 86 3.76 12.85 -4.87
CA ASP A 86 4.19 13.16 -3.52
C ASP A 86 5.56 12.51 -3.25
N PRO A 87 6.56 13.27 -2.78
CA PRO A 87 7.92 12.75 -2.55
C PRO A 87 7.96 11.52 -1.63
N THR A 88 7.02 11.43 -0.70
CA THR A 88 6.93 10.32 0.25
C THR A 88 6.54 9.02 -0.47
N THR A 89 5.60 9.11 -1.40
CA THR A 89 5.12 7.96 -2.17
C THR A 89 6.13 7.51 -3.20
N GLU A 90 6.79 8.44 -3.89
CA GLU A 90 7.86 8.12 -4.84
C GLU A 90 8.97 7.31 -4.14
N ARG A 91 9.43 7.79 -2.98
CA ARG A 91 10.45 7.10 -2.18
C ARG A 91 9.99 5.73 -1.68
N LEU A 92 8.70 5.57 -1.40
CA LEU A 92 8.09 4.28 -1.04
C LEU A 92 8.14 3.30 -2.21
N ILE A 93 7.71 3.71 -3.41
CA ILE A 93 7.71 2.84 -4.60
C ILE A 93 9.14 2.44 -4.98
N ASP A 94 10.09 3.38 -4.91
CA ASP A 94 11.51 3.09 -5.12
C ASP A 94 12.05 2.06 -4.11
N LYS A 95 11.60 2.13 -2.86
CA LYS A 95 12.00 1.16 -1.83
C LYS A 95 11.41 -0.23 -2.12
N LEU A 96 10.13 -0.31 -2.50
CA LEU A 96 9.46 -1.57 -2.83
C LEU A 96 10.07 -2.24 -4.06
N THR A 97 10.37 -1.47 -5.11
CA THR A 97 10.99 -1.99 -6.34
C THR A 97 12.40 -2.51 -6.08
N LYS A 98 13.21 -1.80 -5.29
CA LYS A 98 14.55 -2.27 -4.87
C LYS A 98 14.46 -3.57 -4.07
N ILE A 99 13.57 -3.64 -3.08
CA ILE A 99 13.35 -4.87 -2.29
C ILE A 99 12.99 -6.04 -3.21
N ARG A 100 12.10 -5.82 -4.18
CA ARG A 100 11.69 -6.87 -5.12
C ARG A 100 12.86 -7.35 -5.98
N LEU A 101 13.70 -6.44 -6.47
CA LEU A 101 14.90 -6.77 -7.26
C LEU A 101 15.93 -7.54 -6.42
N ASP A 102 16.17 -7.11 -5.18
CA ASP A 102 17.12 -7.76 -4.27
C ASP A 102 16.67 -9.16 -3.89
N ASN A 103 15.37 -9.38 -3.69
CA ASN A 103 14.80 -10.71 -3.42
C ASN A 103 14.93 -11.64 -4.64
N ASN A 104 14.83 -11.12 -5.87
CA ASN A 104 14.97 -11.93 -7.07
C ASN A 104 16.43 -12.38 -7.33
N ARG A 105 17.42 -11.59 -6.89
CA ARG A 105 18.86 -11.90 -7.02
C ARG A 105 19.38 -12.92 -6.02
N ARG A 106 18.62 -13.26 -4.98
CA ARG A 106 19.01 -14.24 -3.94
C ARG A 106 18.63 -15.68 -4.29
N ILE A 107 18.00 -15.91 -5.44
CA ILE A 107 17.51 -17.22 -5.89
C ILE A 107 18.50 -17.88 -6.89
N ASP A 108 19.61 -17.22 -7.25
CA ASP A 108 20.69 -17.74 -8.10
C ASP A 108 21.93 -18.14 -7.28
#